data_AF-A0A496ATB1-F1
#
_entry.id   AF-A0A496ATB1-F1
#
_cell.length_a   1.000
_cell.length_b   1.000
_cell.length_c   1.000
_cell.angle_alpha   90.00
_cell.angle_beta   90.00
_cell.angle_gamma   90.00
#
_symmetry.space_group_name_H-M   'P 1'
#
loop_
_entity.id
_entity.type
_entity.pdbx_description
1 polymer ?
#
loop_
_entity_poly.entity_id
_entity_poly.type
_entity_poly.pdbx_seq_one_letter_code
_entity_poly.pdbx_strand_id
1 'polypeptide(L)'
;MSMFREHWLGGLTAYSIFFILSLVTTLTISIFYGTPFDWNPTITLDPLEIVGCFVIALLFGLWPDVDITSKSQKIFYSVLFVVNFSLILFLRRYLESAIIGLLAMLPILSKHRGWTHSKVTMFLLPMLFMLIPIYSEYSNWHWSLNWEILLQQIVSIITWERLPTVAQRGFAFYLAGLIGYASHLYLDGILIGTRKTKGKKAYTI
;
A
#
# COMPACT_ATOMS: atom_id res chain seq x y z
N MET A 1 20.67 -12.62 -2.90
CA MET A 1 19.29 -12.25 -3.29
C MET A 1 18.40 -13.05 -2.38
N SER A 2 17.74 -12.39 -1.44
CA SER A 2 16.68 -13.02 -0.66
C SER A 2 15.70 -13.65 -1.63
N MET A 3 15.38 -14.92 -1.43
CA MET A 3 14.48 -15.60 -2.35
C MET A 3 13.08 -15.00 -2.22
N PHE A 4 12.29 -15.00 -3.30
CA PHE A 4 10.85 -14.63 -3.29
C PHE A 4 10.11 -15.09 -2.02
N ARG A 5 10.46 -16.28 -1.51
CA ARG A 5 9.93 -16.87 -0.27
C ARG A 5 10.15 -16.00 0.97
N GLU A 6 11.34 -15.43 1.14
CA GLU A 6 11.70 -14.63 2.31
C GLU A 6 10.86 -13.35 2.37
N HIS A 7 10.57 -12.74 1.22
CA HIS A 7 9.84 -11.47 1.16
C HIS A 7 8.35 -11.62 1.50
N TRP A 8 7.64 -12.58 0.92
CA TRP A 8 6.23 -12.79 1.29
C TRP A 8 6.07 -13.35 2.71
N LEU A 9 6.98 -14.24 3.16
CA LEU A 9 7.00 -14.71 4.55
C LEU A 9 7.32 -13.56 5.53
N GLY A 10 8.20 -12.64 5.15
CA GLY A 10 8.52 -11.43 5.93
C GLY A 10 7.29 -10.54 6.11
N GLY A 11 6.56 -10.26 5.02
CA GLY A 11 5.31 -9.49 5.09
C GLY A 11 4.26 -10.17 5.96
N LEU A 12 4.07 -11.48 5.78
CA LEU A 12 3.12 -12.26 6.57
C LEU A 12 3.45 -12.25 8.06
N THR A 13 4.70 -12.52 8.42
CA THR A 13 5.12 -12.62 9.81
C THR A 13 5.08 -11.25 10.50
N ALA A 14 5.57 -10.20 9.85
CA ALA A 14 5.54 -8.83 10.37
C ALA A 14 4.09 -8.37 10.64
N TYR A 15 3.18 -8.57 9.68
CA TYR A 15 1.79 -8.18 9.86
C TYR A 15 1.06 -9.06 10.88
N SER A 16 1.34 -10.36 10.94
CA SER A 16 0.76 -11.26 11.96
C SER A 16 1.12 -10.80 13.37
N ILE A 17 2.38 -10.47 13.62
CA ILE A 17 2.85 -9.97 14.92
C ILE A 17 2.14 -8.67 15.27
N PHE A 18 2.09 -7.72 14.33
CA PHE A 18 1.38 -6.46 14.52
C PHE A 18 -0.10 -6.68 14.82
N PHE A 19 -0.78 -7.51 14.03
CA PHE A 19 -2.21 -7.78 14.17
C PHE A 19 -2.53 -8.40 15.52
N ILE A 20 -1.76 -9.40 15.97
CA ILE A 20 -1.95 -10.03 17.28
C ILE A 20 -1.75 -9.02 18.41
N LEU A 21 -0.67 -8.23 18.37
CA LEU A 21 -0.41 -7.21 19.40
C LEU A 21 -1.51 -6.16 19.44
N SER A 22 -1.95 -5.69 18.27
CA SER A 22 -3.03 -4.71 18.16
C SER A 22 -4.36 -5.28 18.63
N LEU A 23 -4.69 -6.53 18.26
CA LEU A 23 -5.90 -7.22 18.70
C LEU A 23 -5.93 -7.42 20.22
N VAL A 24 -4.84 -7.90 20.80
CA VAL A 24 -4.71 -8.06 22.26
C VAL A 24 -4.88 -6.71 22.96
N THR A 25 -4.29 -5.64 22.41
CA THR A 25 -4.44 -4.28 22.95
C THR A 25 -5.89 -3.81 22.88
N THR A 26 -6.56 -3.99 21.74
CA THR A 26 -7.98 -3.65 21.55
C THR A 26 -8.85 -4.36 22.58
N LEU A 27 -8.71 -5.68 22.69
CA LEU A 27 -9.50 -6.51 23.60
C LEU A 27 -9.25 -6.12 25.06
N THR A 28 -7.99 -5.92 25.44
CA THR A 28 -7.61 -5.53 26.81
C THR A 28 -8.26 -4.21 27.20
N ILE A 29 -8.12 -3.17 26.38
CA ILE A 29 -8.68 -1.85 26.68
C ILE A 29 -10.21 -1.91 26.73
N SER A 30 -10.85 -2.60 25.79
CA SER A 30 -12.30 -2.78 25.80
C SER A 30 -12.81 -3.50 27.04
N ILE A 31 -12.11 -4.54 27.51
CA ILE A 31 -12.50 -5.29 28.72
C ILE A 31 -12.31 -4.45 29.99
N PHE A 32 -11.18 -3.76 30.13
CA PHE A 32 -10.86 -3.02 31.36
C PHE A 32 -11.55 -1.66 31.48
N TYR A 33 -11.78 -0.97 30.35
CA TYR A 33 -12.33 0.39 30.32
C TYR A 33 -13.74 0.47 29.74
N GLY A 34 -14.32 -0.65 29.30
CA GLY A 34 -15.66 -0.69 28.71
C GLY A 34 -15.77 0.05 27.37
N THR A 35 -14.65 0.28 26.68
CA THR A 35 -14.67 0.95 25.37
C THR A 35 -15.22 0.01 24.29
N PRO A 36 -15.98 0.53 23.29
CA PRO A 36 -16.44 -0.26 22.15
C PRO A 36 -15.28 -0.96 21.44
N PHE A 37 -15.42 -2.21 20.99
CA PHE A 37 -14.33 -3.01 20.40
C PHE A 37 -13.77 -2.43 19.08
N ASP A 38 -14.50 -1.53 18.42
CA ASP A 38 -14.12 -0.84 17.19
C ASP A 38 -13.35 0.47 17.42
N TRP A 39 -12.98 0.77 18.67
CA TRP A 39 -12.24 1.99 19.01
C TRP A 39 -10.87 2.11 18.32
N ASN A 40 -10.23 0.97 18.00
CA ASN A 40 -8.88 0.93 17.45
C ASN A 40 -8.91 0.89 15.91
N PRO A 41 -8.57 1.98 15.21
CA PRO A 41 -8.61 2.02 13.75
C PRO A 41 -7.48 1.26 13.07
N THR A 42 -6.47 0.80 13.83
CA THR A 42 -5.27 0.19 13.26
C THR A 42 -5.51 -1.24 12.75
N ILE A 43 -6.59 -1.88 13.21
CA ILE A 43 -7.06 -3.18 12.78
C ILE A 43 -8.55 -3.11 12.49
N THR A 44 -9.03 -4.05 11.69
CA THR A 44 -10.45 -4.30 11.48
C THR A 44 -10.85 -5.58 12.19
N LEU A 45 -12.11 -5.65 12.62
CA LEU A 45 -12.72 -6.83 13.21
C LEU A 45 -13.61 -7.58 12.21
N ASP A 46 -13.85 -6.99 11.03
CA ASP A 46 -14.59 -7.66 9.96
C ASP A 46 -13.71 -8.78 9.35
N PRO A 47 -14.17 -10.05 9.32
CA PRO A 47 -13.36 -11.16 8.81
C PRO A 47 -12.88 -10.99 7.37
N LEU A 48 -13.68 -10.38 6.50
CA LEU A 48 -13.31 -10.18 5.10
C LEU A 48 -12.24 -9.09 4.98
N GLU A 49 -12.38 -8.00 5.71
CA GLU A 49 -11.37 -6.94 5.74
C GLU A 49 -10.06 -7.40 6.38
N ILE A 50 -10.11 -8.29 7.38
CA ILE A 50 -8.92 -8.93 7.96
C ILE A 50 -8.17 -9.70 6.87
N VAL A 51 -8.87 -10.57 6.13
CA VAL A 51 -8.28 -11.32 5.01
C VAL A 51 -7.69 -10.35 3.97
N GLY A 52 -8.41 -9.27 3.65
CA GLY A 52 -7.94 -8.21 2.77
C GLY A 52 -6.62 -7.58 3.24
N CYS A 53 -6.52 -7.25 4.53
CA CYS A 53 -5.29 -6.71 5.11
C CYS A 53 -4.12 -7.68 5.01
N PHE A 54 -4.33 -8.97 5.29
CA PHE A 54 -3.29 -9.99 5.14
C PHE A 54 -2.82 -10.12 3.68
N VAL A 55 -3.75 -10.13 2.72
CA VAL A 55 -3.41 -10.14 1.29
C VAL A 55 -2.61 -8.90 0.91
N ILE A 56 -3.01 -7.72 1.39
CA ILE A 56 -2.31 -6.46 1.12
C ILE A 56 -0.91 -6.47 1.72
N ALA A 57 -0.73 -6.90 2.97
CA ALA A 57 0.58 -7.00 3.60
C ALA A 57 1.52 -7.94 2.82
N LEU A 58 1.01 -9.07 2.34
CA LEU A 58 1.74 -10.00 1.48
C LEU A 58 2.16 -9.36 0.16
N LEU A 59 1.23 -8.72 -0.54
CA LEU A 59 1.49 -8.07 -1.82
C LEU A 59 2.50 -6.94 -1.66
N PHE A 60 2.33 -6.07 -0.66
CA PHE A 60 3.25 -4.95 -0.42
C PHE A 60 4.64 -5.41 0.06
N GLY A 61 4.74 -6.58 0.70
CA GLY A 61 6.02 -7.25 0.96
C GLY A 61 6.72 -7.78 -0.31
N LEU A 62 6.01 -7.90 -1.43
CA LEU A 62 6.56 -8.32 -2.72
C LEU A 62 6.71 -7.16 -3.72
N TRP A 63 6.00 -6.06 -3.50
CA TRP A 63 5.88 -4.97 -4.45
C TRP A 63 7.21 -4.33 -4.86
N PRO A 64 8.18 -4.08 -3.96
CA PRO A 64 9.43 -3.41 -4.35
C PRO A 64 10.15 -4.07 -5.52
N ASP A 65 10.05 -5.40 -5.65
CA ASP A 65 10.66 -6.21 -6.70
C ASP A 65 9.88 -6.23 -8.04
N VAL A 66 8.87 -5.37 -8.22
CA VAL A 66 8.12 -5.25 -9.47
C VAL A 66 8.97 -4.63 -10.61
N ASP A 67 10.02 -3.88 -10.27
CA ASP A 67 10.95 -3.22 -11.20
C ASP A 67 12.03 -4.14 -11.77
N ILE A 68 12.12 -5.38 -11.28
CA ILE A 68 13.07 -6.40 -11.75
C ILE A 68 12.34 -7.62 -12.29
N THR A 69 13.02 -8.40 -13.13
CA THR A 69 12.49 -9.66 -13.66
C THR A 69 12.35 -10.72 -12.55
N SER A 70 11.18 -10.77 -11.92
CA SER A 70 10.91 -11.56 -10.72
C SER A 70 9.56 -12.28 -10.77
N LYS A 71 9.34 -13.21 -9.83
CA LYS A 71 8.01 -13.81 -9.62
C LYS A 71 7.00 -12.75 -9.15
N SER A 72 7.44 -11.80 -8.30
CA SER A 72 6.62 -10.68 -7.84
C SER A 72 6.11 -9.86 -9.01
N GLN A 73 7.01 -9.49 -9.93
CA GLN A 73 6.65 -8.76 -11.15
C GLN A 73 5.54 -9.48 -11.93
N LYS A 74 5.67 -10.78 -12.18
CA LYS A 74 4.64 -11.56 -12.88
C LYS A 74 3.28 -11.49 -12.19
N ILE A 75 3.23 -11.64 -10.86
CA ILE A 75 1.98 -11.56 -10.08
C ILE A 75 1.32 -10.21 -10.28
N PHE A 76 2.06 -9.11 -10.08
CA PHE A 76 1.51 -7.77 -10.19
C PHE A 76 1.04 -7.41 -11.60
N TYR A 77 1.83 -7.73 -12.63
CA TYR A 77 1.43 -7.46 -14.01
C TYR A 77 0.27 -8.36 -14.47
N SER A 78 0.15 -9.59 -13.96
CA SER A 78 -1.04 -10.41 -14.20
C SER A 78 -2.30 -9.80 -13.58
N VAL A 79 -2.24 -9.33 -12.34
CA VAL A 79 -3.37 -8.62 -11.71
C VAL A 79 -3.72 -7.35 -12.48
N LEU A 80 -2.73 -6.52 -12.81
CA LEU A 80 -2.93 -5.29 -13.57
C LEU A 80 -3.51 -5.56 -14.97
N PHE A 81 -3.09 -6.65 -15.62
CA PHE A 81 -3.66 -7.07 -16.90
C PHE A 81 -5.14 -7.44 -16.76
N VAL A 82 -5.49 -8.27 -15.78
CA VAL A 82 -6.90 -8.67 -15.55
C VAL A 82 -7.77 -7.46 -15.21
N VAL A 83 -7.26 -6.53 -14.38
CA VAL A 83 -7.97 -5.29 -14.04
C VAL A 83 -8.17 -4.42 -15.28
N ASN A 84 -7.12 -4.18 -16.09
CA ASN A 84 -7.23 -3.39 -17.32
C ASN A 84 -8.19 -4.04 -18.33
N PHE A 85 -8.06 -5.34 -18.54
CA PHE A 85 -8.95 -6.10 -19.41
C PHE A 85 -10.41 -5.95 -18.97
N SER A 86 -10.67 -6.01 -17.66
CA SER A 86 -12.01 -5.85 -17.11
C SER A 86 -12.57 -4.44 -17.29
N LEU A 87 -11.73 -3.42 -17.09
CA LEU A 87 -12.10 -2.01 -17.31
C LEU A 87 -12.50 -1.75 -18.76
N ILE A 88 -11.78 -2.33 -19.72
CA ILE A 88 -12.01 -2.13 -21.16
C ILE A 88 -13.26 -2.90 -21.63
N LEU A 89 -13.35 -4.20 -21.29
CA LEU A 89 -14.36 -5.08 -21.89
C LEU A 89 -15.70 -5.05 -21.16
N PHE A 90 -15.70 -5.03 -19.83
CA PHE A 90 -16.92 -5.12 -19.05
C PHE A 90 -17.43 -3.76 -18.59
N LEU A 91 -16.52 -2.87 -18.18
CA LEU A 91 -16.89 -1.58 -17.59
C LEU A 91 -16.88 -0.41 -18.58
N ARG A 92 -16.26 -0.58 -19.77
CA ARG A 92 -16.10 0.46 -20.81
C ARG A 92 -15.42 1.74 -20.27
N ARG A 93 -14.60 1.61 -19.23
CA ARG A 93 -13.87 2.68 -18.53
C ARG A 93 -12.48 2.88 -19.13
N TYR A 94 -12.44 3.39 -20.36
CA TYR A 94 -11.22 3.46 -21.16
C TYR A 94 -10.19 4.44 -20.61
N LEU A 95 -10.62 5.58 -20.06
CA LEU A 95 -9.72 6.57 -19.49
C LEU A 95 -9.02 6.02 -18.24
N GLU A 96 -9.77 5.37 -17.36
CA GLU A 96 -9.25 4.74 -16.16
C GLU A 96 -8.28 3.60 -16.49
N SER A 97 -8.62 2.79 -17.50
CA SER A 97 -7.69 1.78 -18.02
C SER A 97 -6.42 2.40 -18.59
N ALA A 98 -6.52 3.49 -19.38
CA ALA A 98 -5.35 4.16 -19.92
C ALA A 98 -4.43 4.71 -18.81
N ILE A 99 -5.01 5.31 -17.76
CA ILE A 99 -4.28 5.82 -16.60
C ILE A 99 -3.61 4.67 -15.84
N ILE A 100 -4.35 3.60 -15.52
CA ILE A 100 -3.79 2.44 -14.80
C ILE A 100 -2.69 1.79 -15.63
N GLY A 101 -2.89 1.61 -16.94
CA GLY A 101 -1.90 1.08 -17.86
C GLY A 101 -0.64 1.94 -17.92
N LEU A 102 -0.78 3.27 -17.97
CA LEU A 102 0.34 4.21 -17.95
C LEU A 102 1.12 4.11 -16.63
N LEU A 103 0.43 4.11 -15.49
CA LEU A 103 1.05 4.00 -14.17
C LEU A 103 1.74 2.63 -13.98
N ALA A 104 1.17 1.57 -14.54
CA ALA A 104 1.75 0.23 -14.52
C ALA A 104 3.11 0.16 -15.23
N MET A 105 3.43 1.06 -16.17
CA MET A 105 4.74 1.07 -16.84
C MET A 105 5.84 1.71 -15.99
N LEU A 106 5.50 2.55 -15.02
CA LEU A 106 6.46 3.35 -14.25
C LEU A 106 7.53 2.52 -13.52
N PRO A 107 7.23 1.36 -12.91
CA PRO A 107 8.27 0.58 -12.26
C PRO A 107 9.30 0.02 -13.23
N ILE A 108 8.87 -0.46 -14.42
CA ILE A 108 9.76 -1.02 -15.45
C ILE A 108 10.67 0.06 -16.06
N LEU A 109 10.15 1.28 -16.23
CA LEU A 109 10.94 2.40 -16.78
C LEU A 109 11.97 2.96 -15.77
N SER A 110 11.88 2.55 -14.51
CA SER A 110 12.78 3.02 -13.47
C SER A 110 14.11 2.26 -13.45
N LYS A 111 15.14 2.87 -12.86
CA LYS A 111 16.42 2.17 -12.62
C LYS A 111 16.19 0.98 -11.68
N HIS A 112 16.93 -0.10 -11.88
CA HIS A 112 16.93 -1.24 -10.96
C HIS A 112 17.13 -0.79 -9.52
N ARG A 113 16.21 -1.21 -8.65
CA ARG A 113 16.12 -0.82 -7.23
C ARG A 113 16.06 0.69 -7.04
N GLY A 114 15.28 1.35 -7.89
CA GLY A 114 15.09 2.80 -7.91
C GLY A 114 14.09 3.25 -6.85
N TRP A 115 13.08 4.01 -7.28
CA TRP A 115 12.08 4.56 -6.37
C TRP A 115 11.24 3.46 -5.69
N THR A 116 11.08 2.28 -6.29
CA THR A 116 10.40 1.12 -5.67
C THR A 116 11.11 0.60 -4.42
N HIS A 117 12.37 0.97 -4.18
CA HIS A 117 13.10 0.62 -2.95
C HIS A 117 13.32 1.84 -2.04
N SER A 118 12.60 2.93 -2.28
CA SER A 118 12.67 4.15 -1.46
C SER A 118 11.82 4.04 -0.20
N LYS A 119 12.34 4.59 0.91
CA LYS A 119 11.57 4.77 2.15
C LYS A 119 10.37 5.69 1.96
N VAL A 120 10.44 6.62 1.02
CA VAL A 120 9.31 7.52 0.73
C VAL A 120 8.17 6.75 0.07
N THR A 121 8.48 5.86 -0.88
CA THR A 121 7.48 5.03 -1.57
C THR A 121 6.80 4.05 -0.63
N MET A 122 7.51 3.57 0.39
CA MET A 122 6.95 2.78 1.48
C MET A 122 5.78 3.48 2.18
N PHE A 123 5.78 4.81 2.29
CA PHE A 123 4.65 5.57 2.85
C PHE A 123 3.64 6.00 1.79
N LEU A 124 4.11 6.51 0.65
CA LEU A 124 3.24 7.09 -0.38
C LEU A 124 2.36 6.05 -1.07
N LEU A 125 2.89 4.85 -1.35
CA LEU A 125 2.12 3.87 -2.11
C LEU A 125 0.97 3.26 -1.30
N PRO A 126 1.14 2.81 -0.04
CA PRO A 126 0.02 2.35 0.77
C PRO A 126 -1.03 3.44 1.01
N MET A 127 -0.66 4.73 0.93
CA MET A 127 -1.60 5.85 1.12
C MET A 127 -2.79 5.79 0.16
N LEU A 128 -2.64 5.13 -1.00
CA LEU A 128 -3.75 4.88 -1.93
C LEU A 128 -4.95 4.22 -1.26
N PHE A 129 -4.75 3.36 -0.25
CA PHE A 129 -5.85 2.72 0.48
C PHE A 129 -6.70 3.70 1.28
N MET A 130 -6.14 4.82 1.75
CA MET A 130 -6.90 5.90 2.37
C MET A 130 -7.60 6.78 1.33
N LEU A 131 -7.05 6.87 0.11
CA LEU A 131 -7.62 7.67 -0.97
C LEU A 131 -8.78 6.98 -1.69
N ILE A 132 -8.80 5.64 -1.77
CA ILE A 132 -9.89 4.88 -2.41
C ILE A 132 -11.28 5.21 -1.84
N PRO A 133 -11.52 5.15 -0.51
CA PRO A 133 -12.84 5.48 0.03
C PRO A 133 -13.19 6.96 -0.17
N ILE A 134 -12.20 7.87 -0.15
CA ILE A 134 -12.40 9.28 -0.46
C ILE A 134 -12.87 9.43 -1.90
N TYR A 135 -12.20 8.80 -2.86
CA TYR A 135 -12.59 8.83 -4.27
C TYR A 135 -13.97 8.22 -4.51
N SER A 136 -14.32 7.16 -3.78
CA SER A 136 -15.61 6.48 -3.92
C SER A 136 -16.78 7.28 -3.35
N GLU A 137 -16.57 8.04 -2.28
CA GLU A 137 -17.65 8.76 -1.58
C GLU A 137 -17.74 10.24 -1.98
N TYR A 138 -16.64 10.83 -2.44
CA TYR A 138 -16.60 12.23 -2.86
C TYR A 138 -17.21 12.39 -4.27
N SER A 139 -18.51 12.62 -4.33
CA SER A 139 -19.29 12.71 -5.58
C SER A 139 -18.90 13.89 -6.49
N ASN A 140 -18.28 14.93 -5.94
CA ASN A 140 -18.00 16.18 -6.65
C ASN A 140 -16.67 16.16 -7.42
N TRP A 141 -15.98 15.01 -7.45
CA TRP A 141 -14.75 14.86 -8.21
C TRP A 141 -15.02 14.85 -9.71
N HIS A 142 -14.38 15.77 -10.44
CA HIS A 142 -14.43 15.79 -11.89
C HIS A 142 -13.05 16.08 -12.46
N TRP A 143 -12.64 15.31 -13.46
CA TRP A 143 -11.34 15.50 -14.08
C TRP A 143 -11.27 16.85 -14.80
N SER A 144 -10.27 17.67 -14.47
CA SER A 144 -10.03 18.98 -15.09
C SER A 144 -8.54 19.22 -15.27
N LEU A 145 -8.15 19.72 -16.45
CA LEU A 145 -6.79 20.18 -16.75
C LEU A 145 -6.55 21.64 -16.34
N ASN A 146 -7.59 22.35 -15.88
CA ASN A 146 -7.47 23.72 -15.39
C ASN A 146 -6.98 23.69 -13.93
N TRP A 147 -5.84 24.34 -13.69
CA TRP A 147 -5.20 24.40 -12.38
C TRP A 147 -6.06 25.05 -11.29
N GLU A 148 -6.85 26.08 -11.62
CA GLU A 148 -7.72 26.75 -10.66
C GLU A 148 -8.85 25.82 -10.19
N ILE A 149 -9.44 25.10 -11.13
CA ILE A 149 -10.50 24.10 -10.85
C ILE A 149 -9.91 22.96 -10.02
N LEU A 150 -8.70 22.50 -10.33
CA LEU A 150 -8.02 21.47 -9.56
C LEU A 150 -7.76 21.92 -8.12
N LEU A 151 -7.27 23.15 -7.92
CA LEU A 151 -7.04 23.70 -6.58
C LEU A 151 -8.34 23.83 -5.79
N GLN A 152 -9.44 24.28 -6.41
CA GLN A 152 -10.74 24.35 -5.77
C GLN A 152 -11.27 22.96 -5.37
N GLN A 153 -11.06 21.94 -6.22
CA GLN A 153 -11.39 20.56 -5.89
C GLN A 153 -10.55 20.02 -4.73
N ILE A 154 -9.25 20.33 -4.68
CA ILE A 154 -8.38 19.91 -3.57
C ILE A 154 -8.82 20.59 -2.27
N VAL A 155 -9.08 21.90 -2.30
CA VAL A 155 -9.55 22.65 -1.12
C VAL A 155 -10.88 22.10 -0.63
N SER A 156 -11.83 21.83 -1.52
CA SER A 156 -13.13 21.26 -1.14
C SER A 156 -13.04 19.86 -0.55
N ILE A 157 -12.08 19.03 -0.98
CA ILE A 157 -11.79 17.74 -0.33
C ILE A 157 -11.20 17.95 1.06
N ILE A 158 -10.23 18.85 1.21
CA ILE A 158 -9.54 19.10 2.49
C ILE A 158 -10.51 19.68 3.53
N THR A 159 -11.46 20.52 3.10
CA THR A 159 -12.48 21.11 3.98
C THR A 159 -13.73 20.23 4.13
N TRP A 160 -13.76 19.05 3.50
CA TRP A 160 -14.88 18.14 3.60
C TRP A 160 -14.97 17.55 5.00
N GLU A 161 -16.07 17.85 5.71
CA GLU A 161 -16.28 17.45 7.12
C GLU A 161 -16.14 15.94 7.35
N ARG A 162 -16.55 15.11 6.37
CA ARG A 162 -16.47 13.65 6.48
C ARG A 162 -15.08 13.09 6.17
N LEU A 163 -14.15 13.89 5.68
CA LEU A 163 -12.81 13.45 5.26
C LEU A 163 -12.11 12.58 6.32
N PRO A 164 -12.04 12.95 7.61
CA PRO A 164 -11.34 12.13 8.61
C PRO A 164 -11.97 10.75 8.76
N THR A 165 -13.31 10.69 8.85
CA THR A 165 -14.05 9.43 9.03
C THR A 165 -13.93 8.51 7.81
N VAL A 166 -13.93 9.08 6.61
CA VAL A 166 -13.82 8.32 5.35
C VAL A 166 -12.38 7.83 5.15
N ALA A 167 -11.38 8.67 5.44
CA ALA A 167 -9.97 8.29 5.39
C ALA A 167 -9.64 7.17 6.38
N GLN A 168 -10.25 7.19 7.58
CA GLN A 168 -10.07 6.18 8.62
C GLN A 168 -10.50 4.77 8.16
N ARG A 169 -11.49 4.65 7.26
CA ARG A 169 -11.92 3.35 6.69
C ARG A 169 -10.78 2.66 5.92
N GLY A 170 -9.88 3.43 5.33
CA GLY A 170 -8.71 2.91 4.61
C GLY A 170 -7.49 2.67 5.50
N PHE A 171 -7.54 3.02 6.79
CA PHE A 171 -6.35 3.11 7.63
C PHE A 171 -5.75 1.74 7.97
N ALA A 172 -6.57 0.73 8.28
CA ALA A 172 -6.10 -0.62 8.53
C ALA A 172 -5.36 -1.21 7.31
N PHE A 173 -5.89 -0.97 6.10
CA PHE A 173 -5.26 -1.39 4.84
C PHE A 173 -3.97 -0.62 4.54
N TYR A 174 -3.94 0.68 4.83
CA TYR A 174 -2.72 1.50 4.76
C TYR A 174 -1.62 0.91 5.65
N LEU A 175 -1.93 0.59 6.92
CA LEU A 175 -0.96 0.00 7.84
C LEU A 175 -0.51 -1.39 7.39
N ALA A 176 -1.42 -2.22 6.88
CA ALA A 176 -1.07 -3.52 6.33
C ALA A 176 -0.06 -3.38 5.17
N GLY A 177 -0.33 -2.47 4.23
CA GLY A 177 0.57 -2.18 3.11
C GLY A 177 1.90 -1.61 3.58
N LEU A 178 1.89 -0.69 4.55
CA LEU A 178 3.07 -0.07 5.14
C LEU A 178 3.98 -1.12 5.81
N ILE A 179 3.41 -2.00 6.63
CA ILE A 179 4.14 -3.05 7.35
C ILE A 179 4.71 -4.08 6.37
N GLY A 180 3.91 -4.50 5.38
CA GLY A 180 4.36 -5.38 4.30
C GLY A 180 5.57 -4.79 3.58
N TYR A 181 5.47 -3.56 3.12
CA TYR A 181 6.55 -2.86 2.41
C TYR A 181 7.79 -2.68 3.30
N ALA A 182 7.59 -2.25 4.55
CA ALA A 182 8.67 -2.08 5.51
C ALA A 182 9.44 -3.39 5.75
N SER A 183 8.73 -4.52 5.81
CA SER A 183 9.36 -5.84 5.95
C SER A 183 10.31 -6.16 4.79
N HIS A 184 9.93 -5.82 3.55
CA HIS A 184 10.80 -5.99 2.37
C HIS A 184 12.07 -5.16 2.50
N LEU A 185 11.92 -3.85 2.78
CA LEU A 185 13.06 -2.95 2.91
C LEU A 185 13.96 -3.32 4.10
N TYR A 186 13.39 -3.90 5.17
CA TYR A 186 14.15 -4.42 6.28
C TYR A 186 14.99 -5.64 5.88
N LEU A 187 14.40 -6.60 5.17
CA LEU A 187 15.10 -7.79 4.68
C LEU A 187 16.22 -7.44 3.70
N ASP A 188 16.02 -6.41 2.88
CA ASP A 188 17.06 -5.86 1.99
C ASP A 188 18.12 -4.99 2.71
N GLY A 189 17.95 -4.72 4.01
CA GLY A 189 18.85 -3.89 4.81
C GLY A 189 18.82 -2.39 4.48
N ILE A 190 17.79 -1.95 3.77
CA ILE A 190 17.56 -0.55 3.35
C ILE A 190 16.88 0.25 4.46
N LEU A 191 15.95 -0.38 5.20
CA LEU A 191 15.16 0.30 6.23
C LEU A 191 16.05 0.74 7.41
N ILE A 192 16.73 -0.23 8.03
CA ILE A 192 17.72 -0.03 9.08
C ILE A 192 19.07 -0.36 8.43
N GLY A 193 19.88 0.67 8.16
CA GLY A 193 21.13 0.53 7.42
C GLY A 193 22.08 -0.45 8.12
N THR A 194 22.05 -1.72 7.72
CA THR A 194 22.92 -2.75 8.26
C THR A 194 24.26 -2.74 7.54
N ARG A 195 25.35 -2.99 8.27
CA ARG A 195 26.77 -2.90 7.84
C ARG A 195 27.13 -3.64 6.54
N LYS A 196 26.27 -4.51 5.99
CA LYS A 196 26.47 -5.17 4.68
C LYS A 196 26.63 -4.18 3.52
N THR A 197 26.09 -2.97 3.63
CA THR A 197 26.28 -1.90 2.63
C THR A 197 27.61 -1.13 2.76
N LYS A 198 28.24 -1.13 3.95
CA LYS A 198 29.57 -0.53 4.16
C LYS A 198 30.72 -1.45 3.72
N GLY A 199 30.53 -2.77 3.78
CA GLY A 199 31.56 -3.74 3.39
C GLY A 199 31.87 -3.78 1.88
N LYS A 200 30.92 -3.43 1.01
CA LYS A 200 31.18 -3.37 -0.46
C LYS A 200 31.89 -2.11 -0.92
N LYS A 201 31.85 -1.01 -0.15
CA LYS A 201 32.60 0.21 -0.48
C LYS A 201 34.08 0.14 -0.09
N ALA A 202 34.46 -0.79 0.78
CA ALA A 202 35.85 -0.93 1.24
C ALA A 202 36.75 -1.76 0.31
N TYR A 203 36.20 -2.33 -0.78
CA TYR A 203 36.97 -3.09 -1.79
C TYR A 203 36.97 -2.43 -3.18
N THR A 204 36.51 -1.19 -3.26
CA THR A 204 36.60 -0.34 -4.46
C THR A 204 37.11 1.03 -4.02
N ILE A 205 38.42 1.09 -3.77
CA ILE A 205 39.40 2.14 -4.10
C ILE A 205 40.73 1.67 -3.49
#